data_AF-K8XGX5-F1
#
_entry.id   AF-K8XGX5-F1
#
_cell.length_a   1.000
_cell.length_b   1.000
_cell.length_c   1.000
_cell.angle_alpha   90.00
_cell.angle_beta   90.00
_cell.angle_gamma   90.00
#
_symmetry.space_group_name_H-M   'P 1'
#
loop_
_entity.id
_entity.type
_entity.pdbx_description
1 polymer ?
#
loop_
_entity_poly.entity_id
_entity_poly.type
_entity_poly.pdbx_seq_one_letter_code
_entity_poly.pdbx_strand_id
1 'polypeptide(L)'
;MDALELRDPLVIVSPRQRARETAELAGLKIQRTWDALAEWDYGIYEGMTTPEIRQQVPDWTVWTHPCPRGEQAEQVHTRCDLVLSVAHSQLVDRDVILVGHGHFSRALIARWAELPISEGRRFAMSPGAYSVLGFEHGAQQVVSHNVTSEEGAR
;
A
#
# COMPACT_ATOMS: atom_id res chain seq x y z
N MET A 1 -13.47 12.80 -0.56
CA MET A 1 -12.62 12.70 -1.77
C MET A 1 -12.77 13.89 -2.69
N ASP A 2 -13.89 14.62 -2.66
CA ASP A 2 -14.08 15.85 -3.44
C ASP A 2 -12.96 16.88 -3.25
N ALA A 3 -12.33 16.92 -2.07
CA ALA A 3 -11.17 17.77 -1.78
C ALA A 3 -9.88 17.39 -2.53
N LEU A 4 -9.81 16.20 -3.15
CA LEU A 4 -8.66 15.75 -3.93
C LEU A 4 -8.76 16.11 -5.42
N GLU A 5 -9.91 16.65 -5.87
CA GLU A 5 -10.13 17.10 -7.26
C GLU A 5 -9.72 16.08 -8.33
N LEU A 6 -9.97 14.78 -8.07
CA LEU A 6 -9.52 13.69 -8.92
C LEU A 6 -10.12 13.72 -10.34
N ARG A 7 -9.28 13.49 -11.34
CA ARG A 7 -9.60 13.45 -12.77
C ARG A 7 -9.86 12.02 -13.25
N ASP A 8 -11.13 11.70 -13.52
CA ASP A 8 -11.60 10.38 -14.02
C ASP A 8 -10.93 9.17 -13.33
N PRO A 9 -10.96 9.08 -11.99
CA PRO A 9 -10.09 8.18 -11.25
C PRO A 9 -10.31 6.71 -11.65
N LEU A 10 -9.22 6.02 -11.97
CA LEU A 10 -9.19 4.56 -12.10
C LEU A 10 -9.01 3.92 -10.72
N VAL A 11 -10.07 3.30 -10.20
CA VAL A 11 -10.07 2.63 -8.90
C VAL A 11 -9.75 1.15 -9.06
N ILE A 12 -8.57 0.76 -8.56
CA ILE A 12 -8.10 -0.63 -8.52
C ILE A 12 -8.00 -1.08 -7.07
N VAL A 13 -8.60 -2.22 -6.74
CA VAL A 13 -8.77 -2.68 -5.36
C VAL A 13 -8.24 -4.10 -5.19
N SER A 14 -7.64 -4.40 -4.04
CA SER A 14 -7.30 -5.78 -3.69
C SER A 14 -8.55 -6.66 -3.63
N PRO A 15 -8.48 -7.96 -3.96
CA PRO A 15 -9.63 -8.87 -3.89
C PRO A 15 -10.18 -9.10 -2.47
N ARG A 16 -9.43 -8.73 -1.43
CA ARG A 16 -9.81 -8.98 -0.03
C ARG A 16 -11.03 -8.15 0.37
N GLN A 17 -11.97 -8.79 1.06
CA GLN A 17 -13.24 -8.18 1.47
C GLN A 17 -13.07 -6.83 2.15
N ARG A 18 -12.21 -6.73 3.17
CA ARG A 18 -11.92 -5.46 3.88
C ARG A 18 -11.49 -4.31 2.96
N ALA A 19 -10.77 -4.58 1.88
CA ALA A 19 -10.34 -3.54 0.94
C ALA A 19 -11.50 -3.09 0.04
N ARG A 20 -12.34 -4.04 -0.41
CA ARG A 20 -13.55 -3.74 -1.18
C ARG A 20 -14.57 -2.96 -0.35
N GLU A 21 -14.83 -3.39 0.87
CA GLU A 21 -15.70 -2.69 1.81
C GLU A 21 -15.19 -1.27 2.11
N THR A 22 -13.87 -1.10 2.28
CA THR A 22 -13.26 0.23 2.44
C THR A 22 -13.54 1.11 1.22
N ALA A 23 -13.37 0.59 0.00
CA ALA A 23 -13.64 1.34 -1.22
C ALA A 23 -15.14 1.73 -1.31
N GLU A 24 -16.04 0.79 -1.04
CA GLU A 24 -17.49 1.03 -1.06
C GLU A 24 -17.91 2.09 -0.02
N LEU A 25 -17.42 1.98 1.22
CA LEU A 25 -17.68 2.94 2.30
C LEU A 25 -17.11 4.33 1.99
N ALA A 26 -16.01 4.40 1.25
CA ALA A 26 -15.44 5.65 0.76
C ALA A 26 -16.19 6.25 -0.45
N GLY A 27 -17.23 5.58 -0.95
CA GLY A 27 -17.97 5.99 -2.14
C GLY A 27 -17.20 5.80 -3.46
N LEU A 28 -16.18 4.94 -3.46
CA LEU A 28 -15.38 4.65 -4.65
C LEU A 28 -16.09 3.66 -5.58
N LYS A 29 -16.15 4.01 -6.87
CA LYS A 29 -16.61 3.09 -7.91
C LYS A 29 -15.47 2.17 -8.34
N ILE A 30 -15.43 0.95 -7.78
CA ILE A 30 -14.44 -0.07 -8.13
C ILE A 30 -14.55 -0.40 -9.62
N GLN A 31 -13.46 -0.21 -10.38
CA GLN A 31 -13.39 -0.56 -11.81
C GLN A 31 -12.62 -1.86 -12.04
N ARG A 32 -11.67 -2.19 -11.17
CA ARG A 32 -10.86 -3.40 -11.30
C ARG A 32 -10.49 -3.96 -9.94
N THR A 33 -10.58 -5.28 -9.81
CA THR A 33 -9.91 -6.02 -8.74
C THR A 33 -8.57 -6.56 -9.24
N TRP A 34 -7.54 -6.54 -8.38
CA TRP A 34 -6.23 -7.02 -8.77
C TRP A 34 -5.46 -7.64 -7.59
N ASP A 35 -5.10 -8.92 -7.71
CA ASP A 35 -4.36 -9.67 -6.70
C ASP A 35 -2.98 -9.06 -6.38
N ALA A 36 -2.41 -8.30 -7.31
CA ALA A 36 -1.14 -7.60 -7.09
C ALA A 36 -1.22 -6.56 -5.96
N LEU A 37 -2.41 -6.13 -5.55
CA LEU A 37 -2.66 -5.23 -4.41
C LEU A 37 -2.89 -5.97 -3.09
N ALA A 38 -2.74 -7.30 -3.04
CA ALA A 38 -2.82 -8.06 -1.80
C ALA A 38 -1.74 -7.61 -0.81
N GLU A 39 -2.00 -7.84 0.48
CA GLU A 39 -0.98 -7.63 1.52
C GLU A 39 0.24 -8.52 1.26
N TRP A 40 1.37 -8.18 1.87
CA TRP A 40 2.49 -9.10 2.01
C TRP A 40 2.01 -10.44 2.58
N ASP A 41 2.31 -11.54 1.91
CA ASP A 41 2.04 -12.89 2.44
C ASP A 41 2.98 -13.23 3.60
N TYR A 42 2.43 -13.30 4.82
CA TYR A 42 3.20 -13.60 6.03
C TYR A 42 3.51 -15.10 6.20
N GLY A 43 2.99 -15.97 5.33
CA GLY A 43 3.22 -17.40 5.39
C GLY A 43 2.82 -17.99 6.73
N ILE A 44 3.79 -18.61 7.43
CA ILE A 44 3.52 -19.20 8.76
C ILE A 44 3.19 -18.18 9.85
N TYR A 45 3.46 -16.89 9.62
CA TYR A 45 3.18 -15.83 10.58
C TYR A 45 1.79 -15.20 10.42
N GLU A 46 0.99 -15.67 9.46
CA GLU A 46 -0.40 -15.22 9.32
C GLU A 46 -1.21 -15.42 10.62
N GLY A 47 -1.91 -14.37 11.03
CA GLY A 47 -2.68 -14.34 12.28
C GLY A 47 -1.85 -14.15 13.55
N MET A 48 -0.52 -14.11 13.48
CA MET A 48 0.34 -13.82 14.62
C MET A 48 0.59 -12.32 14.77
N THR A 49 0.71 -11.88 16.02
CA THR A 49 1.15 -10.52 16.36
C THR A 49 2.68 -10.42 16.34
N THR A 50 3.21 -9.21 16.14
CA THR A 50 4.66 -8.98 16.18
C THR A 50 5.31 -9.44 17.49
N PRO A 51 4.74 -9.21 18.70
CA PRO A 51 5.28 -9.76 19.94
C PRO A 51 5.37 -11.29 19.95
N GLU A 52 4.37 -12.01 19.44
CA GLU A 52 4.37 -13.47 19.38
C GLU A 52 5.45 -14.01 18.42
N ILE A 53 5.61 -13.38 17.26
CA ILE A 53 6.69 -13.74 16.32
C ILE A 53 8.06 -13.51 16.99
N ARG A 54 8.21 -12.39 17.71
CA ARG A 54 9.47 -12.01 18.37
C ARG A 54 9.87 -12.90 19.55
N GLN A 55 8.95 -13.66 20.13
CA GLN A 55 9.29 -14.71 21.09
C GLN A 55 10.11 -15.84 20.44
N GLN A 56 9.92 -16.08 19.14
CA GLN A 56 10.59 -17.13 18.38
C GLN A 56 11.75 -16.59 17.55
N VAL A 57 11.60 -15.39 17.00
CA VAL A 57 12.60 -14.71 16.17
C VAL A 57 12.84 -13.30 16.73
N PRO A 58 13.81 -13.12 17.63
CA PRO A 58 14.14 -11.82 18.20
C PRO A 58 14.33 -10.75 17.12
N ASP A 59 13.90 -9.52 17.41
CA ASP A 59 13.98 -8.34 16.53
C ASP A 59 13.27 -8.47 15.17
N TRP A 60 12.41 -9.48 15.00
CA TRP A 60 11.68 -9.68 13.76
C TRP A 60 10.91 -8.42 13.35
N THR A 61 11.06 -8.08 12.07
CA THR A 61 10.16 -7.19 11.33
C THR A 61 10.01 -7.76 9.93
N VAL A 62 8.87 -7.54 9.29
CA VAL A 62 8.62 -7.92 7.90
C VAL A 62 9.67 -7.34 6.92
N TRP A 63 10.29 -6.21 7.30
CA TRP A 63 11.25 -5.48 6.47
C TRP A 63 12.66 -6.06 6.50
N THR A 64 13.02 -6.79 7.56
CA THR A 64 14.40 -7.22 7.82
C THR A 64 14.55 -8.74 7.91
N HIS A 65 13.45 -9.47 8.04
CA HIS A 65 13.45 -10.91 8.22
C HIS A 65 12.54 -11.58 7.19
N PRO A 66 12.81 -12.84 6.82
CA PRO A 66 11.92 -13.59 5.95
C PRO A 66 10.56 -13.85 6.62
N CYS A 67 9.55 -14.11 5.77
CA CYS A 67 8.27 -14.69 6.14
C CYS A 67 8.25 -16.15 5.64
N PRO A 68 8.60 -17.16 6.46
CA PRO A 68 8.70 -18.53 5.98
C PRO A 68 7.39 -19.03 5.37
N ARG A 69 7.46 -19.68 4.20
CA ARG A 69 6.30 -20.10 3.39
C ARG A 69 5.37 -18.95 2.94
N GLY A 70 5.81 -17.71 3.06
CA GLY A 70 5.14 -16.53 2.52
C GLY A 70 5.95 -15.87 1.42
N GLU A 71 5.74 -14.58 1.20
CA GLU A 71 6.48 -13.79 0.21
C GLU A 71 7.84 -13.34 0.75
N GLN A 72 8.86 -13.49 -0.10
CA GLN A 72 10.17 -12.91 0.11
C GLN A 72 10.15 -11.42 -0.27
N ALA A 73 11.02 -10.64 0.37
CA ALA A 73 11.15 -9.20 0.11
C ALA A 73 11.31 -8.88 -1.40
N GLU A 74 12.11 -9.64 -2.13
CA GLU A 74 12.31 -9.44 -3.57
C GLU A 74 11.03 -9.64 -4.41
N GLN A 75 10.17 -10.56 -3.99
CA GLN A 75 8.88 -10.79 -4.66
C GLN A 75 7.96 -9.60 -4.44
N VAL A 76 7.92 -9.05 -3.22
CA VAL A 76 7.15 -7.85 -2.90
C VAL A 76 7.69 -6.63 -3.64
N HIS A 77 9.02 -6.50 -3.74
CA HIS A 77 9.67 -5.45 -4.54
C HIS A 77 9.21 -5.51 -6.00
N THR A 78 9.37 -6.66 -6.65
CA THR A 78 8.96 -6.88 -8.04
C THR A 78 7.48 -6.57 -8.24
N ARG A 79 6.64 -6.96 -7.27
CA ARG A 79 5.20 -6.73 -7.29
C ARG A 79 4.85 -5.24 -7.12
N CYS A 80 5.54 -4.50 -6.27
CA CYS A 80 5.39 -3.05 -6.16
C CYS A 80 5.75 -2.37 -7.49
N ASP A 81 6.87 -2.73 -8.11
CA ASP A 81 7.31 -2.14 -9.38
C ASP A 81 6.32 -2.42 -10.52
N LEU A 82 5.74 -3.62 -10.57
CA LEU A 82 4.66 -3.95 -11.50
C LEU A 82 3.43 -3.05 -11.29
N VAL A 83 2.98 -2.90 -10.04
CA VAL A 83 1.80 -2.08 -9.72
C VAL A 83 2.05 -0.62 -10.08
N LEU A 84 3.22 -0.08 -9.72
CA LEU A 84 3.59 1.31 -10.02
C LEU A 84 3.75 1.54 -11.52
N SER A 85 4.32 0.60 -12.28
CA SER A 85 4.41 0.70 -13.73
C SER A 85 3.02 0.81 -14.38
N VAL A 86 2.08 -0.05 -13.95
CA VAL A 86 0.69 0.02 -14.45
C VAL A 86 0.03 1.32 -14.04
N ALA A 87 0.14 1.74 -12.78
CA ALA A 87 -0.45 3.00 -12.32
C ALA A 87 0.12 4.21 -13.08
N HIS A 88 1.45 4.29 -13.21
CA HIS A 88 2.15 5.38 -13.90
C HIS A 88 1.70 5.51 -15.36
N SER A 89 1.47 4.39 -16.07
CA SER A 89 0.98 4.40 -17.45
C SER A 89 -0.38 5.08 -17.62
N GLN A 90 -1.19 5.16 -16.56
CA GLN A 90 -2.52 5.77 -16.60
C GLN A 90 -2.50 7.26 -16.27
N LEU A 91 -1.45 7.76 -15.60
CA LEU A 91 -1.39 9.13 -15.07
C LEU A 91 -1.45 10.21 -16.15
N VAL A 92 -1.12 9.87 -17.40
CA VAL A 92 -1.28 10.76 -18.56
C VAL A 92 -2.74 11.19 -18.71
N ASP A 93 -3.68 10.24 -18.59
CA ASP A 93 -5.09 10.46 -18.93
C ASP A 93 -5.98 10.68 -17.71
N ARG A 94 -5.60 10.11 -16.55
CA ARG A 94 -6.46 10.05 -15.37
C ARG A 94 -5.67 9.83 -14.08
N ASP A 95 -6.31 10.06 -12.95
CA ASP A 95 -5.75 9.68 -11.65
C ASP A 95 -5.97 8.19 -11.36
N VAL A 96 -5.15 7.61 -10.49
CA VAL A 96 -5.25 6.21 -10.08
C VAL A 96 -5.41 6.12 -8.57
N ILE A 97 -6.40 5.35 -8.12
CA ILE A 97 -6.61 5.03 -6.72
C ILE A 97 -6.33 3.54 -6.52
N LEU A 98 -5.36 3.24 -5.66
CA LEU A 98 -5.02 1.88 -5.26
C LEU A 98 -5.53 1.64 -3.84
N VAL A 99 -6.47 0.70 -3.68
CA VAL A 99 -7.01 0.33 -2.36
C VAL A 99 -6.44 -1.03 -1.96
N GLY A 100 -5.57 -1.03 -0.96
CA GLY A 100 -4.78 -2.18 -0.53
C GLY A 100 -4.67 -2.31 0.98
N HIS A 101 -3.47 -2.64 1.45
CA HIS A 101 -3.18 -3.00 2.84
C HIS A 101 -1.96 -2.26 3.37
N GLY A 102 -1.73 -2.32 4.68
CA GLY A 102 -0.74 -1.49 5.37
C GLY A 102 0.68 -1.68 4.86
N HIS A 103 1.24 -2.88 4.93
CA HIS A 103 2.66 -3.08 4.57
C HIS A 103 2.89 -2.97 3.07
N PHE A 104 2.00 -3.50 2.25
CA PHE A 104 2.12 -3.35 0.80
C PHE A 104 2.00 -1.88 0.36
N SER A 105 1.10 -1.09 0.95
CA SER A 105 1.02 0.35 0.64
C SER A 105 2.29 1.11 1.06
N ARG A 106 2.87 0.77 2.22
CA ARG A 106 4.15 1.35 2.66
C ARG A 106 5.31 0.98 1.73
N ALA A 107 5.32 -0.25 1.21
CA ALA A 107 6.29 -0.69 0.22
C ALA A 107 6.11 0.06 -1.11
N LEU A 108 4.87 0.27 -1.57
CA LEU A 108 4.58 1.09 -2.75
C LEU A 108 5.07 2.54 -2.58
N ILE A 109 4.84 3.16 -1.42
CA ILE A 109 5.34 4.52 -1.12
C ILE A 109 6.87 4.56 -1.19
N ALA A 110 7.55 3.58 -0.59
CA ALA A 110 9.01 3.49 -0.66
C ALA A 110 9.51 3.35 -2.10
N ARG A 111 8.90 2.48 -2.90
CA ARG A 111 9.27 2.31 -4.32
C ARG A 111 8.96 3.53 -5.18
N TRP A 112 7.86 4.22 -4.93
CA TRP A 112 7.55 5.50 -5.59
C TRP A 112 8.60 6.57 -5.27
N ALA A 113 9.12 6.60 -4.04
CA ALA A 113 10.20 7.49 -3.65
C ALA A 113 11.60 7.00 -4.09
N GLU A 114 11.67 6.02 -4.99
CA GLU A 114 12.91 5.41 -5.49
C GLU A 114 13.79 4.76 -4.40
N LEU A 115 13.19 4.39 -3.26
CA LEU A 115 13.88 3.74 -2.14
C LEU A 115 13.75 2.20 -2.22
N PRO A 116 14.64 1.45 -1.55
CA PRO A 116 14.43 0.02 -1.31
C PRO A 116 13.16 -0.22 -0.48
N ILE A 117 12.44 -1.34 -0.71
CA ILE A 117 11.21 -1.63 0.03
C ILE A 117 11.41 -1.73 1.55
N SER A 118 12.62 -2.03 2.01
CA SER A 118 12.95 -2.07 3.45
C SER A 118 12.73 -0.72 4.14
N GLU A 119 12.78 0.39 3.40
CA GLU A 119 12.46 1.71 3.92
C GLU A 119 10.94 1.97 4.03
N GLY A 120 10.10 1.03 3.58
CA GLY A 120 8.67 0.98 3.95
C GLY A 120 8.45 1.09 5.46
N ARG A 121 9.42 0.63 6.27
CA ARG A 121 9.45 0.80 7.73
C ARG A 121 9.33 2.25 8.23
N ARG A 122 9.61 3.25 7.39
CA ARG A 122 9.61 4.68 7.73
C ARG A 122 8.27 5.38 7.49
N PHE A 123 7.40 4.77 6.69
CA PHE A 123 6.10 5.33 6.34
C PHE A 123 5.02 4.71 7.23
N ALA A 124 4.11 5.50 7.79
CA ALA A 124 2.96 4.98 8.52
C ALA A 124 1.78 4.73 7.57
N MET A 125 0.91 3.78 7.89
CA MET A 125 -0.33 3.60 7.14
C MET A 125 -1.42 3.14 8.10
N SER A 126 -2.11 4.11 8.69
CA SER A 126 -3.21 3.90 9.62
C SER A 126 -4.44 3.35 8.89
N PRO A 127 -5.29 2.55 9.55
CA PRO A 127 -6.56 2.12 8.97
C PRO A 127 -7.41 3.31 8.48
N GLY A 128 -7.94 3.22 7.26
CA GLY A 128 -8.73 4.29 6.65
C GLY A 128 -7.93 5.54 6.22
N ALA A 129 -6.61 5.56 6.42
CA ALA A 129 -5.77 6.64 5.93
C ALA A 129 -5.48 6.51 4.43
N TYR A 130 -5.15 7.64 3.80
CA TYR A 130 -4.65 7.69 2.44
C TYR A 130 -3.32 8.45 2.35
N SER A 131 -2.60 8.23 1.26
CA SER A 131 -1.42 9.00 0.88
C SER A 131 -1.54 9.40 -0.58
N VAL A 132 -1.06 10.59 -0.94
CA VAL A 132 -1.03 11.09 -2.31
C VAL A 132 0.40 11.06 -2.81
N LEU A 133 0.59 10.38 -3.94
CA LEU A 133 1.85 10.25 -4.64
C LEU A 133 1.77 11.08 -5.92
N GLY A 134 2.78 11.89 -6.20
CA GLY A 134 2.77 12.83 -7.31
C GLY A 134 4.18 13.19 -7.76
N PHE A 135 4.30 14.34 -8.42
CA PHE A 135 5.57 14.82 -8.95
C PHE A 135 5.82 16.27 -8.54
N GLU A 136 7.07 16.60 -8.29
CA GLU A 136 7.55 17.97 -8.16
C GLU A 136 8.77 18.16 -9.07
N HIS A 137 8.70 19.13 -9.99
CA HIS A 137 9.75 19.40 -10.99
C HIS A 137 10.23 18.15 -11.76
N GLY A 138 9.33 17.19 -12.01
CA GLY A 138 9.63 15.94 -12.71
C GLY A 138 10.14 14.81 -11.84
N ALA A 139 10.42 15.04 -10.55
CA ALA A 139 10.80 14.00 -9.60
C ALA A 139 9.57 13.40 -8.90
N GLN A 140 9.58 12.09 -8.65
CA GLN A 140 8.53 11.42 -7.87
C GLN A 140 8.57 11.88 -6.41
N GLN A 141 7.39 12.21 -5.85
CA GLN A 141 7.25 12.74 -4.50
C GLN A 141 6.05 12.15 -3.77
N VAL A 142 6.16 12.06 -2.44
CA VAL A 142 5.03 11.87 -1.53
C VAL A 142 4.46 13.24 -1.18
N VAL A 143 3.29 13.58 -1.73
CA VAL A 143 2.66 14.91 -1.59
C VAL A 143 1.95 15.03 -0.24
N SER A 144 1.22 13.99 0.14
CA SER A 144 0.60 13.88 1.46
C SER A 144 0.69 12.44 1.94
N HIS A 145 0.79 12.25 3.26
CA HIS A 145 1.03 10.94 3.83
C HIS A 145 0.20 10.69 5.06
N ASN A 146 -0.40 9.50 5.12
CA ASN A 146 -1.14 8.98 6.26
C ASN A 146 -2.25 9.93 6.77
N VAL A 147 -2.97 10.54 5.83
CA VAL A 147 -4.08 11.45 6.14
C VAL A 147 -5.30 10.64 6.55
N THR A 148 -5.76 10.82 7.78
CA THR A 148 -6.99 10.23 8.33
C THR A 148 -8.11 11.26 8.39
N SER A 149 -9.37 10.83 8.41
CA SER A 149 -10.45 11.68 8.91
C SER A 149 -10.28 11.90 10.41
N GLU A 150 -10.70 13.06 10.93
CA GLU A 150 -10.54 13.43 12.36
C GLU A 150 -11.19 12.42 13.34
N GLU A 151 -12.09 11.55 12.87
CA GLU A 151 -12.73 10.50 13.68
C GLU A 151 -11.86 9.25 13.93
N GLY A 152 -10.77 9.06 13.19
CA GLY A 152 -9.90 7.87 13.29
C GLY A 152 -8.64 8.03 14.16
N ALA A 153 -8.44 9.20 14.76
CA ALA A 153 -7.20 9.56 15.47
C ALA A 153 -7.28 9.40 17.01
N ARG A 154 -8.11 8.49 17.51
CA ARG A 154 -8.21 8.19 18.96
C ARG A 154 -7.48 6.92 19.33
#